data_AF-A0A2E7UIL2-F1
#
_entry.id   AF-A0A2E7UIL2-F1
#
_cell.length_a   1.000
_cell.length_b   1.000
_cell.length_c   1.000
_cell.angle_alpha   90.00
_cell.angle_beta   90.00
_cell.angle_gamma   90.00
#
_symmetry.space_group_name_H-M   'P 1'
#
loop_
_entity.id
_entity.type
_entity.pdbx_description
1 polymer ?
#
loop_
_entity_poly.entity_id
_entity_poly.type
_entity_poly.pdbx_seq_one_letter_code
_entity_poly.pdbx_strand_id
1 'polypeptide(L)'
;MKLYWKEKNSGLDLIVLDDNDDEFIVGGVRLTKKGIEAMAKTQGYDPGRAIKGLTTVEEGKSFVEQFKPWIDFFGADIELNPEIH
;
A
#
# COMPACT_ATOMS: atom_id res chain seq x y z
N MET A 1 -14.57 7.32 3.02
CA MET A 1 -13.20 6.78 2.77
C MET A 1 -13.02 6.23 1.34
N LYS A 2 -11.85 6.44 0.71
CA LYS A 2 -11.47 5.89 -0.61
C LYS A 2 -10.06 5.29 -0.55
N LEU A 3 -9.85 4.09 -1.11
CA LEU A 3 -8.54 3.45 -1.18
C LEU A 3 -8.00 3.52 -2.62
N TYR A 4 -6.79 3.99 -2.85
CA TYR A 4 -6.19 4.05 -4.19
C TYR A 4 -4.66 4.01 -4.15
N TRP A 5 -4.07 3.59 -5.26
CA TRP A 5 -2.64 3.67 -5.48
C TRP A 5 -2.26 5.04 -6.03
N LYS A 6 -1.28 5.70 -5.40
CA LYS A 6 -0.71 6.97 -5.86
C LYS A 6 0.72 6.76 -6.32
N GLU A 7 1.02 7.10 -7.57
CA GLU A 7 2.38 7.05 -8.09
C GLU A 7 3.28 8.12 -7.45
N LYS A 8 4.54 7.78 -7.24
CA LYS A 8 5.58 8.71 -6.79
C LYS A 8 6.90 8.41 -7.48
N ASN A 9 7.85 9.33 -7.34
CA ASN A 9 9.17 9.27 -7.96
C ASN A 9 10.01 7.99 -7.69
N SER A 10 9.60 7.14 -6.74
CA SER A 10 10.31 5.92 -6.37
C SER A 10 9.38 4.72 -6.17
N GLY A 11 8.19 4.72 -6.79
CA GLY A 11 7.24 3.60 -6.74
C GLY A 11 5.80 4.07 -6.58
N LEU A 12 5.01 3.35 -5.79
CA LEU A 12 3.63 3.71 -5.49
C LEU A 12 3.38 3.64 -3.99
N ASP A 13 2.54 4.52 -3.48
CA ASP A 13 1.98 4.42 -2.14
C ASP A 13 0.52 4.02 -2.22
N LEU A 14 0.08 3.16 -1.31
CA LEU A 14 -1.33 2.83 -1.12
C LEU A 14 -1.90 3.79 -0.08
N ILE A 15 -2.91 4.56 -0.50
CA ILE A 15 -3.47 5.67 0.27
C ILE A 15 -4.94 5.41 0.54
N VAL A 16 -5.34 5.65 1.79
CA VAL A 16 -6.73 5.83 2.19
C VAL A 16 -6.99 7.32 2.34
N LEU A 17 -7.91 7.85 1.55
CA LEU A 17 -8.47 9.19 1.72
C LEU A 17 -9.67 9.09 2.64
N ASP A 18 -9.60 9.74 3.80
CA ASP A 18 -10.71 9.81 4.75
C ASP A 18 -11.79 10.81 4.32
N ASP A 19 -12.93 10.82 5.01
CA ASP A 19 -14.03 11.75 4.75
C ASP A 19 -13.69 13.22 5.06
N ASN A 20 -12.57 13.47 5.74
CA ASN A 20 -11.99 14.80 5.96
C ASN A 20 -11.00 15.25 4.87
N ASP A 21 -10.90 14.52 3.75
CA ASP A 21 -9.88 14.71 2.70
C ASP A 21 -8.43 14.51 3.19
N ASP A 22 -8.24 13.84 4.33
CA ASP A 22 -6.93 13.46 4.85
C ASP A 22 -6.41 12.19 4.17
N GLU A 23 -5.19 12.25 3.61
CA GLU A 23 -4.50 11.12 2.97
C GLU A 23 -3.67 10.32 4.00
N PHE A 24 -4.01 9.04 4.18
CA PHE A 24 -3.30 8.10 5.04
C PHE A 24 -2.58 7.03 4.22
N ILE A 25 -1.25 7.02 4.30
CA ILE A 25 -0.45 5.96 3.69
C ILE A 25 -0.55 4.69 4.54
N VAL A 26 -1.19 3.66 3.98
CA VAL A 26 -1.38 2.34 4.60
C VAL A 26 -0.47 1.26 4.01
N GLY A 27 0.22 1.55 2.91
CA GLY A 27 1.17 0.62 2.31
C GLY A 27 1.93 1.28 1.16
N GLY A 28 2.80 0.51 0.50
CA GLY A 28 3.54 1.01 -0.64
C GLY A 28 4.41 -0.03 -1.31
N VAL A 29 4.75 0.25 -2.56
CA VAL A 29 5.71 -0.49 -3.39
C VAL A 29 6.82 0.48 -3.78
N ARG A 30 8.07 0.12 -3.51
CA ARG A 30 9.26 0.94 -3.75
C ARG A 30 10.16 0.28 -4.78
N LEU A 31 10.59 1.06 -5.74
CA LEU A 31 11.61 0.69 -6.72
C LEU A 31 12.99 0.96 -6.10
N THR A 32 13.81 -0.08 -5.97
CA THR A 32 15.18 0.06 -5.45
C THR A 32 16.20 -0.48 -6.45
N LYS A 33 17.47 -0.11 -6.29
CA LYS A 33 18.57 -0.65 -7.12
C LYS A 33 18.74 -2.17 -7.01
N LYS A 34 18.18 -2.80 -5.97
CA LYS A 34 18.27 -4.25 -5.70
C LYS A 34 16.98 -5.01 -6.05
N GLY A 35 16.04 -4.35 -6.72
CA GLY A 35 14.71 -4.90 -7.04
C GLY A 35 13.60 -4.12 -6.35
N ILE A 36 12.40 -4.68 -6.35
CA ILE A 36 11.21 -4.04 -5.80
C ILE A 36 10.99 -4.48 -4.35
N GLU A 37 10.58 -3.53 -3.52
CA GLU A 37 10.22 -3.74 -2.13
C GLU A 37 8.75 -3.39 -1.94
N ALA A 38 7.96 -4.27 -1.35
CA ALA A 38 6.56 -4.00 -1.02
C ALA A 38 6.38 -4.03 0.49
N MET A 39 5.56 -3.12 1.00
CA MET A 39 5.33 -2.98 2.43
C MET A 39 3.90 -2.59 2.76
N ALA A 40 3.32 -3.28 3.73
CA ALA A 40 2.06 -2.98 4.38
C ALA A 40 2.35 -2.27 5.72
N LYS A 41 1.66 -1.18 5.99
CA LYS A 41 1.75 -0.48 7.28
C LYS A 41 0.73 -1.13 8.22
N THR A 42 1.09 -1.33 9.48
CA THR A 42 0.18 -1.82 10.53
C THR A 42 0.49 -1.11 11.83
N GLN A 43 -0.46 -1.08 12.76
CA GLN A 43 -0.33 -0.48 14.09
C GLN A 43 0.67 -1.24 15.00
N GLY A 44 1.16 -2.42 14.58
CA GLY A 44 2.13 -3.23 15.31
C GLY A 44 3.47 -3.44 14.60
N TYR A 45 4.38 -4.15 15.29
CA TYR A 45 5.58 -4.71 14.66
C TYR A 45 5.22 -6.08 14.07
N ASP A 46 5.02 -6.12 12.76
CA ASP A 46 4.84 -7.38 12.03
C ASP A 46 5.99 -7.57 11.04
N PRO A 47 6.90 -8.54 11.24
CA PRO A 47 8.03 -8.76 10.33
C PRO A 47 7.60 -9.29 8.96
N GLY A 48 6.38 -9.82 8.83
CA GLY A 48 5.79 -10.29 7.59
C GLY A 48 5.15 -9.19 6.74
N ARG A 49 5.13 -7.94 7.21
CA ARG A 49 4.51 -6.81 6.49
C ARG A 49 5.34 -6.26 5.34
N ALA A 50 6.55 -6.76 5.11
CA ALA A 50 7.41 -6.26 4.05
C ALA A 50 8.17 -7.39 3.35
N ILE A 51 8.18 -7.35 2.02
CA ILE A 51 8.93 -8.26 1.16
C ILE A 51 9.86 -7.46 0.26
N LYS A 52 11.04 -8.02 -0.02
CA LYS A 52 12.08 -7.39 -0.83
C LYS A 52 12.53 -8.33 -1.93
N GLY A 53 13.07 -7.76 -3.01
CA GLY A 53 13.60 -8.53 -4.14
C GLY A 53 12.52 -9.00 -5.10
N LEU A 54 11.36 -8.34 -5.11
CA LEU A 54 10.32 -8.58 -6.11
C LEU A 54 10.81 -8.14 -7.49
N THR A 55 10.29 -8.81 -8.53
CA THR A 55 10.70 -8.56 -9.92
C THR A 55 9.81 -7.52 -10.56
N THR A 56 8.53 -7.45 -10.16
CA THR A 56 7.54 -6.53 -10.73
C THR A 56 6.79 -5.72 -9.67
N VAL A 57 6.24 -4.59 -10.09
CA VAL A 57 5.43 -3.72 -9.23
C VAL A 57 4.10 -4.38 -8.91
N GLU A 58 3.53 -5.14 -9.85
CA GLU A 58 2.28 -5.88 -9.68
C GLU A 58 2.36 -6.93 -8.57
N GLU A 59 3.46 -7.67 -8.47
CA GLU A 59 3.71 -8.57 -7.33
C GLU A 59 3.68 -7.80 -6.00
N GLY A 60 4.27 -6.61 -5.99
CA GLY A 60 4.29 -5.76 -4.81
C GLY A 60 2.92 -5.24 -4.43
N LYS A 61 2.12 -4.83 -5.42
CA LYS A 61 0.74 -4.38 -5.20
C LYS A 61 -0.11 -5.51 -4.64
N SER A 62 -0.06 -6.69 -5.28
CA SER A 62 -0.79 -7.88 -4.83
C SER A 62 -0.44 -8.27 -3.39
N PHE A 63 0.85 -8.21 -3.02
CA PHE A 63 1.28 -8.46 -1.64
C PHE A 63 0.63 -7.49 -0.63
N VAL A 64 0.64 -6.18 -0.92
CA VAL A 64 0.03 -5.17 -0.03
C VAL A 64 -1.48 -5.34 0.02
N GLU A 65 -2.12 -5.62 -1.12
CA GLU A 65 -3.57 -5.83 -1.23
C GLU A 65 -4.03 -7.07 -0.46
N GLN A 66 -3.28 -8.17 -0.50
CA GLN A 66 -3.57 -9.38 0.28
C GLN A 66 -3.44 -9.15 1.78
N PHE A 67 -2.52 -8.28 2.19
CA PHE A 67 -2.29 -7.96 3.60
C PHE A 67 -3.40 -7.05 4.17
N LYS A 68 -4.13 -6.34 3.31
CA LYS A 68 -5.23 -5.42 3.67
C LYS A 68 -4.90 -4.48 4.86
N PRO A 69 -3.77 -3.75 4.82
CA PRO A 69 -3.30 -2.95 5.95
C PRO A 69 -4.28 -1.88 6.43
N TRP A 70 -5.16 -1.39 5.55
CA TRP A 70 -6.18 -0.39 5.92
C TRP A 70 -7.19 -0.93 6.94
N ILE A 71 -7.46 -2.24 6.97
CA ILE A 71 -8.38 -2.84 7.95
C ILE A 71 -7.85 -2.63 9.38
N ASP A 72 -6.54 -2.74 9.58
CA ASP A 72 -5.91 -2.58 10.89
C ASP A 72 -6.02 -1.14 11.42
N PHE A 73 -6.09 -0.15 10.53
CA PHE A 73 -6.24 1.26 10.91
C PHE A 73 -7.70 1.72 11.01
N PHE A 74 -8.54 1.30 10.06
CA PHE A 74 -9.88 1.84 9.87
C PHE A 74 -11.00 0.85 10.26
N GLY A 75 -10.68 -0.42 10.52
CA GLY A 75 -11.66 -1.45 10.88
C GLY A 75 -12.66 -1.80 9.77
N ALA A 76 -12.44 -1.30 8.56
CA ALA A 76 -13.34 -1.45 7.42
C ALA A 76 -12.59 -2.01 6.21
N ASP A 77 -13.22 -2.93 5.48
CA ASP A 77 -12.71 -3.38 4.19
C ASP A 77 -13.10 -2.32 3.13
N ILE A 78 -12.13 -1.49 2.75
CA ILE A 78 -12.32 -0.44 1.74
C ILE A 78 -11.98 -1.05 0.38
N GLU A 79 -12.88 -0.94 -0.59
CA GLU A 79 -12.58 -1.37 -1.97
C GLU A 79 -11.50 -0.48 -2.60
N LEU A 80 -10.51 -1.14 -3.22
CA LEU A 80 -9.47 -0.48 -3.98
C LEU A 80 -10.06 0.13 -5.25
N ASN A 81 -9.91 1.43 -5.41
CA ASN A 81 -10.39 2.19 -6.55
C ASN A 81 -9.20 2.53 -7.48
N PRO A 82 -9.02 1.80 -8.59
CA PRO A 82 -7.89 2.02 -9.50
C PRO A 82 -8.04 3.27 -10.38
N GLU A 83 -9.21 3.92 -10.40
CA GLU A 83 -9.56 5.02 -11.30
C GLU A 83 -9.25 6.44 -10.78
N ILE A 84 -8.18 6.62 -9.99
CA ILE A 84 -7.70 7.97 -9.67
C ILE A 84 -6.46 8.25 -10.52
N HIS A 85 -6.68 8.74 -11.74
CA HIS A 85 -5.67 9.16 -12.70
C HIS A 85 -5.68 10.68 -12.85
#